data_AF-A0A946AVL4-F1
#
_entry.id   AF-A0A946AVL4-F1
#
_cell.length_a   1.000
_cell.length_b   1.000
_cell.length_c   1.000
_cell.angle_alpha   90.00
_cell.angle_beta   90.00
_cell.angle_gamma   90.00
#
_symmetry.space_group_name_H-M   'P 1'
#
loop_
_entity.id
_entity.type
_entity.pdbx_description
1 polymer ?
#
loop_
_entity_poly.entity_id
_entity_poly.type
_entity_poly.pdbx_seq_one_letter_code
_entity_poly.pdbx_strand_id
1 'polypeptide(L)' 'MAMNDPLRREEKKDPTPDKKDTGPSSPSVERPGRDDILKRMKRVDPKQSENYKQRTGQ' A
#
# COMPACT_ATOMS: atom_id res chain seq x y z
N MET A 1 37.61 -13.50 -14.43
CA MET A 1 36.82 -14.06 -13.32
C MET A 1 35.97 -12.95 -12.74
N ALA A 2 34.64 -13.09 -12.72
CA ALA A 2 33.76 -12.16 -12.01
C ALA A 2 33.91 -12.42 -10.50
N MET A 3 34.45 -11.44 -9.77
CA MET A 3 34.57 -11.50 -8.32
C MET A 3 33.17 -11.33 -7.72
N ASN A 4 32.62 -12.37 -7.09
CA ASN A 4 31.40 -12.22 -6.30
C ASN A 4 31.76 -11.54 -4.98
N ASP A 5 31.19 -10.37 -4.75
CA ASP A 5 31.40 -9.57 -3.54
C ASP A 5 30.74 -10.26 -2.33
N PRO A 6 31.50 -10.63 -1.27
CA PRO A 6 31.00 -11.41 -0.15
C PRO A 6 30.02 -10.65 0.75
N LEU A 7 29.82 -9.33 0.54
CA LEU A 7 28.86 -8.52 1.29
C LEU A 7 27.47 -8.47 0.65
N ARG A 8 27.30 -9.02 -0.55
CA ARG A 8 25.99 -9.09 -1.22
C ARG A 8 25.11 -10.12 -0.53
N ARG A 9 24.42 -9.72 0.54
CA ARG A 9 23.28 -10.47 1.08
C ARG A 9 22.22 -10.54 0.00
N GLU A 10 21.94 -11.75 -0.48
CA GLU A 10 20.84 -12.00 -1.40
C GLU A 10 19.54 -11.54 -0.74
N GLU A 11 18.94 -10.48 -1.26
CA GLU A 11 17.60 -10.07 -0.84
C GLU A 11 16.64 -11.22 -1.17
N LYS A 12 16.08 -11.82 -0.11
CA LYS A 12 15.00 -12.80 -0.26
C LYS A 12 13.83 -12.06 -0.90
N LYS A 13 13.61 -12.31 -2.19
CA LYS A 13 12.38 -11.87 -2.86
C LYS A 13 11.22 -12.56 -2.16
N ASP A 14 10.37 -11.79 -1.48
CA ASP A 14 9.09 -12.30 -0.99
C ASP A 14 8.36 -13.01 -2.14
N PRO A 15 7.74 -14.17 -1.89
CA PRO A 15 7.01 -14.87 -2.92
C PRO A 15 5.85 -13.98 -3.38
N THR A 16 5.96 -13.45 -4.60
CA THR A 16 4.82 -12.85 -5.29
C THR A 16 3.71 -13.90 -5.36
N PRO A 17 2.50 -13.62 -4.82
CA PRO A 17 1.43 -14.61 -4.87
C PRO A 17 1.14 -14.95 -6.33
N ASP A 18 1.23 -16.24 -6.63
CA ASP A 18 0.94 -16.80 -7.93
C ASP A 18 -0.56 -16.60 -8.20
N LYS A 19 -0.90 -15.53 -8.92
CA LYS A 19 -2.28 -15.23 -9.34
C LYS A 19 -2.70 -16.24 -10.40
N LYS A 20 -2.95 -17.50 -10.02
CA LYS A 20 -3.76 -18.39 -10.84
C LYS A 20 -5.22 -18.03 -10.60
N ASP A 21 -5.92 -17.69 -11.67
CA ASP A 21 -7.36 -17.35 -11.77
C ASP A 21 -8.34 -18.45 -11.30
N THR A 22 -7.99 -19.24 -10.29
CA THR A 22 -8.79 -20.38 -9.80
C THR A 22 -9.69 -20.00 -8.61
N GLY A 23 -10.05 -18.72 -8.49
CA GLY A 23 -10.85 -18.20 -7.39
C GLY A 23 -11.64 -16.94 -7.80
N PRO A 24 -12.63 -16.52 -7.01
CA PRO A 24 -13.41 -15.32 -7.31
C PRO A 24 -12.49 -14.13 -7.49
N SER A 25 -12.63 -13.44 -8.62
CA SER A 25 -11.83 -12.26 -8.92
C SER A 25 -12.13 -11.17 -7.89
N SER A 26 -11.10 -10.45 -7.46
CA SER A 26 -11.26 -9.31 -6.57
C SER A 26 -12.27 -8.33 -7.19
N PRO A 27 -13.20 -7.77 -6.40
CA PRO A 27 -14.18 -6.85 -6.94
C PRO A 27 -13.48 -5.67 -7.62
N SER A 28 -14.00 -5.27 -8.78
CA SER A 28 -13.52 -4.09 -9.51
C SER A 28 -14.01 -2.83 -8.81
N VAL A 29 -13.51 -2.58 -7.60
CA VAL A 29 -13.81 -1.37 -6.84
C VAL A 29 -12.81 -0.31 -7.29
N GLU A 30 -13.31 0.79 -7.86
CA GLU A 30 -12.47 1.92 -8.16
C GLU A 30 -11.81 2.41 -6.88
N ARG A 31 -10.49 2.63 -6.94
CA ARG A 31 -9.77 3.17 -5.79
C ARG A 31 -10.39 4.53 -5.47
N PRO A 32 -10.85 4.72 -4.23
CA PRO A 32 -11.47 5.98 -3.89
C PRO A 32 -10.51 7.15 -4.14
N GLY A 33 -10.99 8.18 -4.83
CA GLY A 33 -10.20 9.37 -5.17
C GLY A 33 -9.58 10.04 -3.95
N ARG A 34 -8.47 10.76 -4.17
CA ARG A 34 -7.72 11.46 -3.12
C ARG A 34 -8.52 12.62 -2.52
N ASP A 35 -9.43 13.19 -3.29
CA ASP A 35 -10.17 14.41 -2.95
C ASP A 35 -11.10 14.25 -1.73
N ASP A 36 -11.55 13.01 -1.45
CA ASP A 36 -12.47 12.71 -0.34
C ASP A 36 -11.82 11.98 0.84
N ILE A 37 -10.47 11.97 0.94
CA ILE A 37 -9.78 11.22 1.99
C ILE A 37 -10.14 11.76 3.39
N LEU A 38 -10.10 13.09 3.59
CA LEU A 38 -10.41 13.72 4.88
C LEU A 38 -11.87 13.48 5.27
N LYS A 39 -12.80 13.55 4.31
CA LYS A 39 -14.23 13.33 4.54
C LYS A 39 -14.52 11.91 4.99
N ARG A 40 -13.84 10.91 4.42
CA ARG A 40 -13.96 9.52 4.85
C ARG A 40 -13.24 9.24 6.14
N MET A 41 -12.05 9.80 6.33
CA MET A 41 -11.35 9.73 7.62
C MET A 41 -12.24 10.29 8.71
N LYS A 42 -12.87 11.44 8.53
CA LYS A 42 -13.77 12.01 9.54
C LYS A 42 -14.97 11.12 9.88
N ARG A 43 -15.49 10.37 8.90
CA ARG A 43 -16.59 9.40 9.12
C ARG A 43 -16.13 8.16 9.88
N VAL A 44 -14.91 7.70 9.64
CA VAL A 44 -14.33 6.49 10.26
C VAL A 44 -13.73 6.82 11.63
N ASP A 45 -12.91 7.86 11.68
CA ASP A 45 -12.23 8.38 12.86
C ASP A 45 -11.95 9.91 12.70
N PRO A 46 -12.74 10.76 13.39
CA PRO A 46 -12.55 12.22 13.39
C PRO A 46 -11.18 12.67 13.89
N LYS A 47 -10.56 11.96 14.83
CA LYS A 47 -9.28 12.36 15.40
C LYS A 47 -8.14 12.10 14.42
N GLN A 48 -8.23 11.01 13.66
CA GLN A 48 -7.28 10.72 12.59
C GLN A 48 -7.37 11.72 11.45
N SER A 49 -8.56 12.22 11.09
CA SER A 49 -8.66 13.26 10.05
C SER A 49 -7.95 14.55 10.48
N GLU A 50 -8.13 14.95 11.74
CA GLU A 50 -7.45 16.15 12.28
C GLU A 50 -5.93 15.97 12.29
N ASN A 51 -5.43 14.85 12.81
CA ASN A 51 -3.99 14.56 12.82
C ASN A 51 -3.38 14.54 11.42
N TYR A 52 -4.07 13.92 10.45
CA TYR A 52 -3.61 13.87 9.07
C TYR A 52 -3.60 15.26 8.44
N LYS A 53 -4.63 16.07 8.70
CA LYS A 53 -4.70 17.46 8.25
C LYS A 53 -3.50 18.27 8.75
N GLN A 54 -3.22 18.21 10.06
CA GLN A 54 -2.06 18.88 10.66
C GLN A 54 -0.72 18.36 10.11
N ARG A 55 -0.61 17.05 9.89
CA ARG A 55 0.64 16.43 9.42
C ARG A 55 0.94 16.71 7.94
N THR A 56 -0.10 16.80 7.12
CA THR A 56 0.05 16.92 5.66
C THR A 56 -0.14 18.34 5.14
N GLY A 57 -0.70 19.24 5.96
CA GLY A 57 -1.01 20.60 5.54
C GLY A 57 -2.18 20.69 4.56
N GLN A 58 -3.01 19.64 4.46
CA GLN A 58 -4.27 19.66 3.71
C GLN A 58 -5.35 20.53 4.40
#